data_AF-A0A9E3AT68-F1
#
_entry.id   AF-A0A9E3AT68-F1
#
_cell.length_a   1.000
_cell.length_b   1.000
_cell.length_c   1.000
_cell.angle_alpha   90.00
_cell.angle_beta   90.00
_cell.angle_gamma   90.00
#
_symmetry.space_group_name_H-M   'P 1'
#
loop_
_entity.id
_entity.type
_entity.pdbx_description
1 polymer ?
#
loop_
_entity_poly.entity_id
_entity_poly.type
_entity_poly.pdbx_seq_one_letter_code
_entity_poly.pdbx_strand_id
1 'polypeptide(L)'
;MSLRLLVVEGNARAAREAHQAGFGKTPSQSYADILVSIAPDAVCDICLPADPGANLPNGRGLEDYDGIAITGSALNIYDEGEAVERQLELARAVYASKTAFFGSCWGLQLAAAASGGTVTKNPLGREIGIARNIAPTEAGATHPLLTGRPAAYDAPCTHLDVVAVPPSETIILAANRLAPIQAAEIHHAGGVFWGVQYHPEFTLTELASIIERRAAPLAREGIFADEEQGKSYCAELRELDRNHERLDIAWRLGIQSELLDPQMRLTELRNWISLKVRPEKSRRGRA
;
A
#
# COMPACT_ATOMS: atom_id res chain seq x y z
N MET A 1 -22.42 7.32 13.89
CA MET A 1 -22.68 6.16 12.97
C MET A 1 -21.39 5.39 12.69
N SER A 2 -21.41 4.17 12.13
CA SER A 2 -20.20 3.42 11.71
C SER A 2 -19.45 4.12 10.56
N LEU A 3 -18.12 3.95 10.46
CA LEU A 3 -17.35 4.40 9.29
C LEU A 3 -17.64 3.46 8.11
N ARG A 4 -17.89 3.98 6.91
CA ARG A 4 -18.01 3.17 5.70
C ARG A 4 -16.74 3.29 4.86
N LEU A 5 -16.01 2.20 4.71
CA LEU A 5 -14.78 2.16 3.93
C LEU A 5 -14.94 1.25 2.72
N LEU A 6 -14.34 1.64 1.60
CA LEU A 6 -14.22 0.78 0.42
C LEU A 6 -12.76 0.36 0.26
N VAL A 7 -12.51 -0.95 0.21
CA VAL A 7 -11.22 -1.52 -0.16
C VAL A 7 -11.30 -1.97 -1.61
N VAL A 8 -10.43 -1.39 -2.44
CA VAL A 8 -10.33 -1.67 -3.86
C VAL A 8 -9.20 -2.66 -4.07
N GLU A 9 -9.53 -3.84 -4.55
CA GLU A 9 -8.55 -4.87 -4.87
C GLU A 9 -7.79 -4.54 -6.16
N GLY A 10 -6.47 -4.40 -6.04
CA GLY A 10 -5.58 -4.12 -7.16
C GLY A 10 -5.33 -5.33 -8.08
N ASN A 11 -5.53 -6.55 -7.58
CA ASN A 11 -5.17 -7.78 -8.27
C ASN A 11 -6.32 -8.38 -9.08
N ALA A 12 -5.97 -8.91 -10.27
CA ALA A 12 -6.83 -9.83 -11.00
C ALA A 12 -7.04 -11.14 -10.21
N ARG A 13 -8.15 -11.83 -10.49
CA ARG A 13 -8.57 -13.07 -9.82
C ARG A 13 -7.45 -14.07 -9.56
N ALA A 14 -6.66 -14.44 -10.57
CA ALA A 14 -5.63 -15.46 -10.41
C ALA A 14 -4.56 -15.07 -9.38
N ALA A 15 -4.10 -13.81 -9.37
CA ALA A 15 -3.13 -13.32 -8.40
C ALA A 15 -3.73 -13.23 -6.99
N ARG A 16 -5.01 -12.84 -6.89
CA ARG A 16 -5.77 -12.80 -5.65
C ARG A 16 -5.94 -14.20 -5.03
N GLU A 17 -6.31 -15.20 -5.83
CA GLU A 17 -6.45 -16.60 -5.42
C GLU A 17 -5.10 -17.21 -5.02
N ALA A 18 -4.03 -16.92 -5.76
CA ALA A 18 -2.68 -17.37 -5.40
C ALA A 18 -2.20 -16.76 -4.08
N HIS A 19 -2.51 -15.49 -3.81
CA HIS A 19 -2.23 -14.88 -2.52
C HIS A 19 -3.02 -15.59 -1.41
N GLN A 20 -4.33 -15.79 -1.62
CA GLN A 20 -5.19 -16.47 -0.64
C GLN A 20 -4.73 -17.90 -0.33
N ALA A 21 -4.30 -18.66 -1.34
CA ALA A 21 -3.76 -20.01 -1.14
C ALA A 21 -2.47 -20.01 -0.29
N GLY A 22 -1.63 -18.98 -0.41
CA GLY A 22 -0.36 -18.90 0.31
C GLY A 22 -0.40 -18.20 1.68
N PHE A 23 -1.40 -17.37 1.94
CA PHE A 23 -1.52 -16.59 3.19
C PHE A 23 -2.82 -16.83 3.96
N GLY A 24 -3.85 -17.37 3.32
CA GLY A 24 -5.17 -17.66 3.89
C GLY A 24 -6.22 -16.55 3.67
N LYS A 25 -5.81 -15.37 3.22
CA LYS A 25 -6.69 -14.23 2.91
C LYS A 25 -6.33 -13.61 1.58
N THR A 26 -7.28 -12.99 0.90
CA THR A 26 -6.96 -12.12 -0.24
C THR A 26 -6.30 -10.82 0.24
N PRO A 27 -5.53 -10.10 -0.61
CA PRO A 27 -4.94 -8.81 -0.24
C PRO A 27 -5.98 -7.83 0.30
N SER A 28 -7.12 -7.69 -0.39
CA SER A 28 -8.23 -6.83 0.06
C SER A 28 -8.84 -7.24 1.40
N GLN A 29 -8.94 -8.54 1.71
CA GLN A 29 -9.39 -9.00 3.03
C GLN A 29 -8.37 -8.67 4.13
N SER A 30 -7.06 -8.93 3.90
CA SER A 30 -6.01 -8.56 4.85
C SER A 30 -6.02 -7.05 5.13
N TYR A 31 -6.12 -6.25 4.07
CA TYR A 31 -6.20 -4.80 4.17
C TYR A 31 -7.44 -4.33 4.93
N ALA A 32 -8.61 -4.91 4.67
CA ALA A 32 -9.84 -4.60 5.40
C ALA A 32 -9.72 -4.91 6.90
N ASP A 33 -9.11 -6.04 7.27
CA ASP A 33 -8.86 -6.40 8.67
C ASP A 33 -7.95 -5.38 9.36
N ILE A 34 -6.91 -4.88 8.65
CA ILE A 34 -6.06 -3.81 9.16
C ILE A 34 -6.86 -2.53 9.40
N LEU A 35 -7.70 -2.12 8.45
CA LEU A 35 -8.54 -0.93 8.63
C LEU A 35 -9.50 -1.06 9.82
N VAL A 36 -10.12 -2.23 10.00
CA VAL A 36 -10.99 -2.51 11.15
C VAL A 36 -10.20 -2.55 12.46
N SER A 37 -8.95 -3.03 12.45
CA SER A 37 -8.08 -2.99 13.63
C SER A 37 -7.74 -1.57 14.08
N ILE A 38 -7.65 -0.63 13.13
CA ILE A 38 -7.39 0.79 13.39
C ILE A 38 -8.68 1.52 13.80
N ALA A 39 -9.80 1.19 13.15
CA ALA A 39 -11.11 1.77 13.40
C ALA A 39 -12.16 0.67 13.62
N PRO A 40 -12.33 0.19 14.87
CA PRO A 40 -13.27 -0.89 15.16
C PRO A 40 -14.75 -0.59 14.86
N ASP A 41 -15.09 0.69 14.66
CA ASP A 41 -16.40 1.17 14.22
C ASP A 41 -16.59 1.15 12.69
N ALA A 42 -15.59 0.70 11.92
CA ALA A 42 -15.63 0.65 10.47
C ALA A 42 -16.30 -0.60 9.92
N VAL A 43 -17.03 -0.42 8.83
CA VAL A 43 -17.52 -1.48 7.94
C VAL A 43 -16.80 -1.32 6.61
N CYS A 44 -16.13 -2.39 6.16
CA CYS A 44 -15.38 -2.41 4.92
C CYS A 44 -16.13 -3.19 3.84
N ASP A 45 -16.45 -2.53 2.73
CA ASP A 45 -16.85 -3.18 1.49
C ASP A 45 -15.61 -3.47 0.63
N ILE A 46 -15.66 -4.51 -0.20
CA ILE A 46 -14.57 -4.84 -1.15
C ILE A 46 -15.11 -4.77 -2.58
N CYS A 47 -14.36 -4.13 -3.49
CA CYS A 47 -14.63 -4.18 -4.93
C CYS A 47 -13.42 -4.72 -5.72
N LEU A 48 -13.70 -5.30 -6.89
CA LEU A 48 -12.75 -6.10 -7.67
C LEU A 48 -12.60 -5.56 -9.11
N PRO A 49 -12.08 -4.34 -9.31
CA PRO A 49 -12.08 -3.66 -10.62
C PRO A 49 -11.27 -4.37 -11.72
N ALA A 50 -10.30 -5.21 -11.35
CA ALA A 50 -9.56 -6.01 -12.31
C ALA A 50 -10.42 -7.12 -12.95
N ASP A 51 -11.46 -7.61 -12.26
CA ASP A 51 -12.31 -8.70 -12.75
C ASP A 51 -13.29 -8.20 -13.84
N PRO A 52 -13.41 -8.88 -14.99
CA PRO A 52 -14.38 -8.53 -16.03
C PRO A 52 -15.83 -8.54 -15.50
N GLY A 53 -16.60 -7.50 -15.82
CA GLY A 53 -18.00 -7.38 -15.41
C GLY A 53 -18.21 -7.09 -13.92
N ALA A 54 -17.17 -6.73 -13.17
CA ALA A 54 -17.31 -6.31 -11.79
C ALA A 54 -18.26 -5.10 -11.66
N ASN A 55 -19.18 -5.16 -10.71
CA ASN A 55 -20.05 -4.03 -10.41
C ASN A 55 -19.28 -3.00 -9.58
N LEU A 56 -18.84 -1.92 -10.22
CA LEU A 56 -18.07 -0.87 -9.59
C LEU A 56 -18.98 0.30 -9.16
N PRO A 57 -18.70 0.92 -8.00
CA PRO A 57 -19.45 2.10 -7.58
C PRO A 57 -19.28 3.23 -8.60
N ASN A 58 -20.40 3.84 -9.00
CA ASN A 58 -20.39 5.07 -9.79
C ASN A 58 -20.04 6.28 -8.90
N GLY A 59 -19.94 7.48 -9.48
CA GLY A 59 -19.58 8.70 -8.74
C GLY A 59 -20.38 8.91 -7.44
N ARG A 60 -21.72 8.76 -7.48
CA ARG A 60 -22.56 8.84 -6.27
C ARG A 60 -22.29 7.72 -5.28
N GLY A 61 -22.10 6.49 -5.76
CA GLY A 61 -21.73 5.36 -4.90
C GLY A 61 -20.39 5.55 -4.21
N LEU A 62 -19.44 6.23 -4.84
CA LEU A 62 -18.14 6.59 -4.23
C LEU A 62 -18.30 7.66 -3.14
N GLU A 63 -19.29 8.56 -3.25
CA GLU A 63 -19.60 9.58 -2.25
C GLU A 63 -20.23 8.97 -0.98
N ASP A 64 -20.86 7.79 -1.07
CA ASP A 64 -21.45 7.06 0.06
C ASP A 64 -20.40 6.46 1.03
N TYR A 65 -19.13 6.41 0.61
CA TYR A 65 -18.02 6.01 1.47
C TYR A 65 -17.39 7.21 2.19
N ASP A 66 -16.87 6.97 3.39
CA ASP A 66 -16.08 7.94 4.17
C ASP A 66 -14.60 7.91 3.76
N GLY A 67 -14.12 6.76 3.28
CA GLY A 67 -12.76 6.57 2.80
C GLY A 67 -12.65 5.41 1.82
N ILE A 68 -11.72 5.52 0.89
CA ILE A 68 -11.43 4.53 -0.14
C ILE A 68 -9.93 4.22 -0.11
N ALA A 69 -9.59 2.94 0.03
CA ALA A 69 -8.21 2.47 0.04
C ALA A 69 -7.97 1.48 -1.11
N ILE A 70 -6.87 1.63 -1.85
CA ILE A 70 -6.45 0.69 -2.89
C ILE A 70 -5.27 -0.16 -2.39
N THR A 71 -5.37 -1.48 -2.58
CA THR A 71 -4.30 -2.44 -2.23
C THR A 71 -3.12 -2.40 -3.20
N GLY A 72 -2.04 -3.11 -2.84
CA GLY A 72 -1.00 -3.48 -3.80
C GLY A 72 -1.50 -4.38 -4.94
N SER A 73 -0.72 -4.49 -6.02
CA SER A 73 -1.02 -5.38 -7.14
C SER A 73 0.23 -6.05 -7.70
N ALA A 74 0.03 -7.21 -8.32
CA ALA A 74 1.00 -7.86 -9.19
C ALA A 74 0.91 -7.40 -10.66
N LEU A 75 -0.04 -6.51 -11.00
CA LEU A 75 -0.14 -5.85 -12.30
C LEU A 75 0.93 -4.75 -12.42
N ASN A 76 1.24 -4.39 -13.67
CA ASN A 76 2.12 -3.27 -13.99
C ASN A 76 1.35 -2.27 -14.85
N ILE A 77 1.52 -0.96 -14.59
CA ILE A 77 0.74 0.09 -15.28
C ILE A 77 1.00 0.07 -16.80
N TYR A 78 2.24 -0.21 -17.20
CA TYR A 78 2.69 -0.20 -18.59
C TYR A 78 2.35 -1.48 -19.37
N ASP A 79 1.79 -2.51 -18.74
CA ASP A 79 1.30 -3.69 -19.46
C ASP A 79 -0.06 -3.42 -20.15
N GLU A 80 -0.69 -2.27 -19.85
CA GLU A 80 -1.98 -1.84 -20.37
C GLU A 80 -3.09 -2.91 -20.15
N GLY A 81 -4.17 -2.82 -20.92
CA GLY A 81 -5.26 -3.79 -20.92
C GLY A 81 -6.41 -3.45 -19.97
N GLU A 82 -7.55 -4.11 -20.21
CA GLU A 82 -8.81 -3.68 -19.60
C GLU A 82 -8.80 -3.69 -18.06
N ALA A 83 -8.04 -4.61 -17.45
CA ALA A 83 -7.93 -4.68 -15.99
C ALA A 83 -7.21 -3.45 -15.39
N VAL A 84 -6.22 -2.91 -16.10
CA VAL A 84 -5.51 -1.68 -15.71
C VAL A 84 -6.37 -0.47 -16.02
N GLU A 85 -6.99 -0.42 -17.20
CA GLU A 85 -7.85 0.69 -17.63
C GLU A 85 -9.04 0.91 -16.68
N ARG A 86 -9.77 -0.15 -16.32
CA ARG A 86 -10.88 -0.07 -15.35
C ARG A 86 -10.44 0.51 -14.00
N GLN A 87 -9.22 0.20 -13.57
CA GLN A 87 -8.67 0.70 -12.31
C GLN A 87 -8.23 2.17 -12.41
N LEU A 88 -7.64 2.57 -13.53
CA LEU A 88 -7.33 3.98 -13.82
C LEU A 88 -8.60 4.82 -13.87
N GLU A 89 -9.65 4.33 -14.52
CA GLU A 89 -10.97 4.98 -14.55
C GLU A 89 -11.58 5.11 -13.16
N LEU A 90 -11.54 4.04 -12.36
CA LEU A 90 -12.01 4.08 -10.98
C LEU A 90 -11.21 5.10 -10.15
N ALA A 91 -9.88 5.13 -10.25
CA ALA A 91 -9.05 6.10 -9.54
C ALA A 91 -9.40 7.56 -9.92
N ARG A 92 -9.64 7.84 -11.21
CA ARG A 92 -10.13 9.17 -11.66
C ARG A 92 -11.50 9.50 -11.07
N ALA A 93 -12.41 8.53 -11.02
CA ALA A 93 -13.72 8.70 -10.41
C ALA A 93 -13.63 8.95 -8.89
N VAL A 94 -12.69 8.32 -8.18
CA VAL A 94 -12.43 8.58 -6.75
C VAL A 94 -11.91 9.99 -6.53
N TYR A 95 -10.98 10.48 -7.35
CA TYR A 95 -10.56 11.88 -7.30
C TYR A 95 -11.74 12.85 -7.48
N ALA A 96 -12.58 12.61 -8.49
CA ALA A 96 -13.73 13.46 -8.79
C ALA A 96 -14.80 13.45 -7.69
N SER A 97 -14.99 12.34 -6.97
CA SER A 97 -15.92 12.24 -5.83
C SER A 97 -15.43 12.95 -4.57
N LYS A 98 -14.14 13.29 -4.51
CA LYS A 98 -13.48 13.95 -3.37
C LYS A 98 -13.60 13.15 -2.07
N THR A 99 -13.88 11.85 -2.14
CA THR A 99 -13.82 10.95 -0.98
C THR A 99 -12.37 10.78 -0.55
N ALA A 100 -12.12 10.66 0.76
CA ALA A 100 -10.77 10.46 1.27
C ALA A 100 -10.14 9.23 0.60
N PHE A 101 -8.97 9.41 -0.02
CA PHE A 101 -8.39 8.43 -0.91
C PHE A 101 -6.98 8.04 -0.45
N PHE A 102 -6.74 6.74 -0.28
CA PHE A 102 -5.43 6.19 0.11
C PHE A 102 -4.99 5.00 -0.75
N GLY A 103 -3.69 4.74 -0.85
CA GLY A 103 -3.19 3.50 -1.42
C GLY A 103 -1.73 3.16 -1.08
N SER A 104 -1.45 1.86 -1.09
CA SER A 104 -0.10 1.28 -0.94
C SER A 104 0.40 0.73 -2.28
N CYS A 105 1.68 0.96 -2.61
CA CYS A 105 2.37 0.46 -3.79
C CYS A 105 1.62 0.75 -5.10
N TRP A 106 0.91 -0.25 -5.65
CA TRP A 106 0.02 -0.11 -6.81
C TRP A 106 -0.99 1.04 -6.65
N GLY A 107 -1.51 1.28 -5.44
CA GLY A 107 -2.40 2.41 -5.18
C GLY A 107 -1.75 3.77 -5.48
N LEU A 108 -0.49 3.98 -5.07
CA LEU A 108 0.27 5.19 -5.38
C LEU A 108 0.54 5.30 -6.89
N GLN A 109 0.90 4.19 -7.53
CA GLN A 109 1.18 4.12 -8.97
C GLN A 109 -0.07 4.44 -9.80
N LEU A 110 -1.22 3.84 -9.46
CA LEU A 110 -2.50 4.14 -10.08
C LEU A 110 -2.91 5.58 -9.87
N ALA A 111 -2.82 6.09 -8.64
CA ALA A 111 -3.21 7.45 -8.33
C ALA A 111 -2.36 8.48 -9.10
N ALA A 112 -1.06 8.22 -9.26
CA ALA A 112 -0.17 9.02 -10.08
C ALA A 112 -0.51 8.91 -11.58
N ALA A 113 -0.63 7.69 -12.12
CA ALA A 113 -0.92 7.48 -13.54
C ALA A 113 -2.31 8.04 -13.94
N ALA A 114 -3.32 7.89 -13.09
CA ALA A 114 -4.66 8.41 -13.29
C ALA A 114 -4.71 9.94 -13.40
N SER A 115 -3.77 10.63 -12.75
CA SER A 115 -3.68 12.09 -12.66
C SER A 115 -2.58 12.69 -13.56
N GLY A 116 -2.03 11.91 -14.49
CA GLY A 116 -1.11 12.39 -15.53
C GLY A 116 0.39 12.14 -15.24
N GLY A 117 0.71 11.40 -14.19
CA GLY A 117 2.05 10.90 -13.93
C GLY A 117 2.42 9.69 -14.80
N THR A 118 3.68 9.27 -14.75
CA THR A 118 4.20 8.10 -15.45
C THR A 118 4.81 7.11 -14.46
N VAL A 119 4.47 5.83 -14.64
CA VAL A 119 5.02 4.70 -13.86
C VAL A 119 5.87 3.85 -14.79
N THR A 120 7.07 3.49 -14.32
CA THR A 120 7.98 2.63 -15.08
C THR A 120 8.55 1.57 -14.17
N LYS A 121 9.07 0.51 -14.78
CA LYS A 121 9.99 -0.39 -14.11
C LYS A 121 11.16 0.40 -13.53
N ASN A 122 11.55 0.10 -12.30
CA ASN A 122 12.61 0.81 -11.60
C ASN A 122 13.98 0.48 -12.23
N PRO A 123 14.71 1.47 -12.76
CA PRO A 123 16.05 1.23 -13.31
C PRO A 123 17.05 0.78 -12.24
N LEU A 124 16.78 1.03 -10.96
CA LEU A 124 17.60 0.59 -9.82
C LEU A 124 17.26 -0.82 -9.33
N GLY A 125 16.28 -1.48 -9.95
CA GLY A 125 15.85 -2.83 -9.60
C GLY A 125 14.77 -2.90 -8.53
N ARG A 126 14.49 -4.12 -8.06
CA ARG A 126 13.43 -4.42 -7.10
C ARG A 126 13.81 -3.96 -5.70
N GLU A 127 12.84 -3.40 -4.98
CA GLU A 127 12.88 -3.30 -3.53
C GLU A 127 11.89 -4.29 -2.93
N ILE A 128 12.38 -5.29 -2.19
CA ILE A 128 11.56 -6.33 -1.59
C ILE A 128 12.11 -6.77 -0.24
N GLY A 129 11.21 -7.15 0.67
CA GLY A 129 11.55 -7.43 2.06
C GLY A 129 11.31 -6.18 2.88
N ILE A 130 12.38 -5.56 3.36
CA ILE A 130 12.32 -4.34 4.16
C ILE A 130 12.94 -3.19 3.36
N ALA A 131 12.12 -2.19 3.01
CA ALA A 131 12.61 -0.93 2.47
C ALA A 131 13.35 -0.19 3.59
N ARG A 132 14.58 0.23 3.31
CA ARG A 132 15.49 0.82 4.30
C ARG A 132 15.61 2.32 4.17
N ASN A 133 15.83 2.97 5.31
CA ASN A 133 16.20 4.39 5.39
C ASN A 133 15.25 5.27 4.57
N ILE A 134 13.95 5.03 4.70
CA ILE A 134 12.93 5.91 4.15
C ILE A 134 12.99 7.20 4.96
N ALA A 135 13.37 8.30 4.31
CA ALA A 135 13.55 9.59 4.94
C ALA A 135 12.45 10.55 4.44
N PRO A 136 11.74 11.23 5.35
CA PRO A 136 10.86 12.32 4.96
C PRO A 136 11.63 13.43 4.24
N THR A 137 11.00 14.04 3.24
CA THR A 137 11.46 15.32 2.67
C THR A 137 11.16 16.46 3.65
N GLU A 138 11.59 17.68 3.34
CA GLU A 138 11.21 18.86 4.14
C GLU A 138 9.69 19.01 4.24
N ALA A 139 8.97 18.82 3.13
CA ALA A 139 7.50 18.80 3.13
C ALA A 139 6.97 17.65 3.99
N GLY A 140 7.51 16.44 3.82
CA GLY A 140 7.11 15.26 4.57
C GLY A 140 7.31 15.34 6.08
N ALA A 141 8.39 16.00 6.53
CA ALA A 141 8.72 16.13 7.94
C ALA A 141 7.64 16.84 8.76
N THR A 142 6.84 17.69 8.11
CA THR A 142 5.71 18.41 8.73
C THR A 142 4.35 17.91 8.24
N HIS A 143 4.33 16.94 7.32
CA HIS A 143 3.10 16.52 6.67
C HIS A 143 2.27 15.61 7.59
N PRO A 144 0.94 15.84 7.70
CA PRO A 144 0.07 15.06 8.57
C PRO A 144 0.16 13.54 8.38
N LEU A 145 0.30 13.06 7.13
CA LEU A 145 0.47 11.64 6.80
C LEU A 145 1.59 10.95 7.61
N LEU A 146 2.73 11.63 7.80
CA LEU A 146 3.93 11.06 8.42
C LEU A 146 4.08 11.43 9.90
N THR A 147 3.05 12.03 10.51
CA THR A 147 3.07 12.38 11.93
C THR A 147 3.33 11.15 12.79
N GLY A 148 4.41 11.18 13.58
CA GLY A 148 4.85 10.06 14.42
C GLY A 148 5.93 9.18 13.80
N ARG A 149 6.28 9.36 12.52
CA ARG A 149 7.47 8.73 11.93
C ARG A 149 8.76 9.42 12.43
N PRO A 150 9.84 8.66 12.66
CA PRO A 150 11.15 9.23 12.96
C PRO A 150 11.80 9.84 11.70
N ALA A 151 12.96 10.47 11.87
CA ALA A 151 13.71 11.14 10.79
C ALA A 151 14.13 10.20 9.65
N ALA A 152 14.26 8.91 9.94
CA ALA A 152 14.35 7.85 8.94
C ALA A 152 13.73 6.58 9.53
N TYR A 153 13.02 5.81 8.71
CA TYR A 153 12.33 4.60 9.13
C TYR A 153 12.38 3.51 8.07
N ASP A 154 12.01 2.30 8.48
CA ASP A 154 11.93 1.13 7.62
C ASP A 154 10.47 0.65 7.51
N ALA A 155 10.14 -0.02 6.41
CA ALA A 155 8.79 -0.54 6.18
C ALA A 155 8.80 -1.84 5.34
N PRO A 156 7.78 -2.71 5.48
CA PRO A 156 7.62 -3.87 4.59
C PRO A 156 7.43 -3.38 3.16
N CYS A 157 8.08 -4.01 2.20
CA CYS A 157 8.09 -3.52 0.83
C CYS A 157 8.14 -4.66 -0.19
N THR A 158 7.50 -4.45 -1.34
CA THR A 158 7.59 -5.31 -2.51
C THR A 158 7.15 -4.54 -3.76
N HIS A 159 8.09 -3.85 -4.40
CA HIS A 159 7.85 -3.22 -5.69
C HIS A 159 9.03 -3.41 -6.65
N LEU A 160 8.69 -3.46 -7.93
CA LEU A 160 9.64 -3.35 -9.03
C LEU A 160 9.41 -2.09 -9.86
N ASP A 161 8.25 -1.47 -9.69
CA ASP A 161 7.79 -0.32 -10.44
C ASP A 161 7.80 0.91 -9.54
N VAL A 162 8.10 2.07 -10.13
CA VAL A 162 8.13 3.36 -9.44
C VAL A 162 7.41 4.42 -10.26
N VAL A 163 6.87 5.43 -9.58
CA VAL A 163 6.45 6.67 -10.22
C VAL A 163 7.71 7.41 -10.68
N ALA A 164 7.96 7.40 -12.00
CA ALA A 164 9.13 8.02 -12.61
C ALA A 164 8.94 9.53 -12.82
N VAL A 165 7.73 9.93 -13.22
CA VAL A 165 7.35 11.33 -13.37
C VAL A 165 6.07 11.55 -12.57
N PRO A 166 6.10 12.31 -11.47
CA PRO A 166 4.90 12.59 -10.71
C PRO A 166 3.98 13.56 -11.48
N PRO A 167 2.65 13.52 -11.22
CA PRO A 167 1.73 14.58 -11.63
C PRO A 167 2.18 15.97 -11.16
N SER A 168 1.75 17.03 -11.84
CA SER A 168 2.16 18.40 -11.53
C SER A 168 1.80 18.86 -10.10
N GLU A 169 0.68 18.37 -9.55
CA GLU A 169 0.21 18.71 -8.20
C GLU A 169 0.56 17.61 -7.18
N THR A 170 1.84 17.22 -7.16
CA THR A 170 2.37 16.21 -6.24
C THR A 170 3.27 16.84 -5.18
N ILE A 171 3.04 16.48 -3.93
CA ILE A 171 3.95 16.76 -2.82
C ILE A 171 4.65 15.45 -2.48
N ILE A 172 5.96 15.36 -2.74
CA ILE A 172 6.77 14.20 -2.39
C ILE A 172 7.10 14.29 -0.90
N LEU A 173 6.69 13.29 -0.13
CA LEU A 173 6.74 13.29 1.33
C LEU A 173 7.90 12.45 1.87
N ALA A 174 8.30 11.39 1.19
CA ALA A 174 9.44 10.58 1.59
C ALA A 174 10.11 9.95 0.39
N ALA A 175 11.39 9.60 0.53
CA ALA A 175 12.18 8.91 -0.47
C ALA A 175 13.20 7.98 0.19
N ASN A 176 13.80 7.09 -0.59
CA ASN A 176 15.03 6.41 -0.19
C ASN A 176 15.94 6.19 -1.41
N ARG A 177 17.00 5.38 -1.23
CA ARG A 177 17.96 5.08 -2.29
C ARG A 177 17.33 4.45 -3.54
N LEU A 178 16.32 3.59 -3.38
CA LEU A 178 15.74 2.82 -4.49
C LEU A 178 14.52 3.47 -5.12
N ALA A 179 13.72 4.22 -4.37
CA ALA A 179 12.56 4.91 -4.90
C ALA A 179 12.59 6.41 -4.55
N PRO A 180 12.52 7.30 -5.55
CA PRO A 180 12.49 8.74 -5.32
C PRO A 180 11.18 9.21 -4.68
N ILE A 181 10.13 8.38 -4.72
CA ILE A 181 8.83 8.64 -4.11
C ILE A 181 8.44 7.41 -3.31
N GLN A 182 8.66 7.46 -2.00
CA GLN A 182 8.21 6.45 -1.03
C GLN A 182 6.89 6.84 -0.38
N ALA A 183 6.57 8.14 -0.30
CA ALA A 183 5.27 8.64 0.16
C ALA A 183 4.92 9.93 -0.60
N ALA A 184 3.64 10.15 -0.88
CA ALA A 184 3.18 11.35 -1.59
C ALA A 184 1.76 11.77 -1.19
N GLU A 185 1.50 13.07 -1.30
CA GLU A 185 0.16 13.64 -1.47
C GLU A 185 0.01 14.06 -2.95
N ILE A 186 -1.10 13.68 -3.57
CA ILE A 186 -1.39 14.00 -4.98
C ILE A 186 -2.76 14.64 -5.07
N HIS A 187 -2.85 15.81 -5.71
CA HIS A 187 -4.10 16.50 -5.99
C HIS A 187 -4.53 16.28 -7.43
N HIS A 188 -5.81 16.00 -7.62
CA HIS A 188 -6.39 15.89 -8.94
C HIS A 188 -7.91 16.05 -8.89
N ALA A 189 -8.49 16.81 -9.83
CA ALA A 189 -9.93 17.04 -9.94
C ALA A 189 -10.62 17.50 -8.62
N GLY A 190 -9.87 18.20 -7.75
CA GLY A 190 -10.34 18.64 -6.44
C GLY A 190 -10.41 17.56 -5.36
N GLY A 191 -9.99 16.34 -5.66
CA GLY A 191 -9.74 15.27 -4.69
C GLY A 191 -8.27 15.23 -4.27
N VAL A 192 -8.01 14.59 -3.13
CA VAL A 192 -6.67 14.46 -2.55
C VAL A 192 -6.40 12.98 -2.25
N PHE A 193 -5.31 12.47 -2.81
CA PHE A 193 -4.79 11.14 -2.52
C PHE A 193 -3.60 11.23 -1.57
N TRP A 194 -3.57 10.36 -0.57
CA TRP A 194 -2.39 10.07 0.25
C TRP A 194 -1.91 8.67 -0.04
N GLY A 195 -0.61 8.44 -0.17
CA GLY A 195 -0.15 7.07 -0.36
C GLY A 195 1.32 6.87 -0.18
N VAL A 196 1.68 5.59 -0.21
CA VAL A 196 3.02 5.09 0.05
C VAL A 196 3.40 4.05 -0.98
N GLN A 197 4.68 3.93 -1.29
CA GLN A 197 5.21 2.92 -2.21
C GLN A 197 5.46 1.57 -1.50
N TYR A 198 5.66 1.63 -0.18
CA TYR A 198 5.79 0.48 0.72
C TYR A 198 4.41 0.00 1.23
N HIS A 199 4.42 -1.03 2.08
CA HIS A 199 3.23 -1.73 2.58
C HIS A 199 3.15 -1.70 4.11
N PRO A 200 2.73 -0.58 4.72
CA PRO A 200 2.54 -0.52 6.17
C PRO A 200 1.50 -1.55 6.66
N GLU A 201 0.57 -1.96 5.79
CA GLU A 201 -0.47 -2.94 6.12
C GLU A 201 0.08 -4.37 6.31
N PHE A 202 1.23 -4.71 5.73
CA PHE A 202 1.73 -6.08 5.79
C PHE A 202 2.33 -6.42 7.15
N THR A 203 1.98 -7.59 7.66
CA THR A 203 2.76 -8.25 8.71
C THR A 203 4.03 -8.88 8.13
N LEU A 204 4.97 -9.27 8.99
CA LEU A 204 6.16 -9.97 8.49
C LEU A 204 5.79 -11.36 7.92
N THR A 205 4.74 -12.01 8.45
CA THR A 205 4.22 -13.26 7.88
C THR A 205 3.62 -13.07 6.48
N GLU A 206 2.85 -12.00 6.26
CA GLU A 206 2.27 -11.72 4.94
C GLU A 206 3.39 -11.44 3.91
N LEU A 207 4.36 -10.62 4.30
CA LEU A 207 5.56 -10.35 3.50
C LEU A 207 6.32 -11.64 3.16
N ALA A 208 6.53 -12.53 4.13
CA ALA A 208 7.20 -13.81 3.93
C ALA A 208 6.47 -14.69 2.89
N SER A 209 5.14 -14.76 2.96
CA SER A 209 4.33 -15.50 1.98
C SER A 209 4.40 -14.90 0.57
N ILE A 210 4.57 -13.57 0.43
CA ILE A 210 4.80 -12.93 -0.87
C ILE A 210 6.18 -13.28 -1.43
N ILE A 211 7.21 -13.23 -0.59
CA ILE A 211 8.59 -13.52 -0.98
C ILE A 211 8.73 -14.99 -1.42
N GLU A 212 8.13 -15.93 -0.69
CA GLU A 212 8.19 -17.35 -1.05
C GLU A 212 7.58 -17.65 -2.42
N ARG A 213 6.44 -17.05 -2.75
CA ARG A 213 5.83 -17.20 -4.09
C ARG A 213 6.73 -16.65 -5.21
N ARG A 214 7.71 -15.81 -4.85
CA ARG A 214 8.67 -15.18 -5.77
C ARG A 214 10.09 -15.73 -5.61
N ALA A 215 10.30 -16.83 -4.87
CA ALA A 215 11.64 -17.33 -4.55
C ALA A 215 12.52 -17.52 -5.80
N ALA A 216 12.02 -18.22 -6.82
CA ALA A 216 12.77 -18.47 -8.05
C ALA A 216 13.14 -17.19 -8.82
N PRO A 217 12.20 -16.24 -9.10
CA PRO A 217 12.57 -14.92 -9.63
C PRO A 217 13.59 -14.16 -8.77
N LEU A 218 13.43 -14.15 -7.45
CA LEU A 218 14.31 -13.39 -6.54
C LEU A 218 15.73 -13.96 -6.49
N ALA A 219 15.88 -15.28 -6.58
CA ALA A 219 17.18 -15.91 -6.73
C ALA A 219 17.85 -15.55 -8.07
N ARG A 220 17.09 -15.57 -9.18
CA ARG A 220 17.61 -15.16 -10.50
C ARG A 220 18.01 -13.69 -10.56
N GLU A 221 17.29 -12.83 -9.83
CA GLU A 221 17.59 -11.40 -9.71
C GLU A 221 18.76 -11.11 -8.75
N GLY A 222 19.30 -12.13 -8.05
CA GLY A 222 20.38 -11.97 -7.09
C GLY A 222 19.97 -11.29 -5.78
N ILE A 223 18.66 -11.19 -5.51
CA ILE A 223 18.14 -10.72 -4.22
C ILE A 223 18.45 -11.73 -3.12
N PHE A 224 18.36 -13.02 -3.46
CA PHE A 224 18.88 -14.13 -2.67
C PHE A 224 19.91 -14.90 -3.49
N ALA A 225 20.86 -15.54 -2.81
CA ALA A 225 21.85 -16.40 -3.43
C ALA A 225 21.20 -17.61 -4.13
N ASP A 226 20.16 -18.16 -3.52
CA ASP A 226 19.33 -19.25 -4.04
C ASP A 226 17.93 -19.23 -3.37
N GLU A 227 17.06 -20.14 -3.80
CA GLU A 227 15.72 -20.27 -3.24
C GLU A 227 15.71 -20.71 -1.76
N GLU A 228 16.72 -21.46 -1.31
CA GLU A 228 16.80 -21.94 0.08
C GLU A 228 17.15 -20.80 1.04
N GLN A 229 18.04 -19.89 0.64
CA GLN A 229 18.30 -18.66 1.39
C GLN A 229 17.03 -17.81 1.49
N GLY A 230 16.26 -17.69 0.40
CA GLY A 230 14.97 -16.99 0.42
C GLY A 230 13.98 -17.62 1.40
N LYS A 231 13.86 -18.96 1.42
CA LYS A 231 13.03 -19.68 2.40
C LYS A 231 13.51 -19.48 3.84
N SER A 232 14.82 -19.50 4.08
CA SER A 232 15.39 -19.23 5.41
C SER A 232 15.04 -17.83 5.90
N TYR A 233 15.15 -16.83 5.02
CA TYR A 233 14.73 -15.46 5.33
C TYR A 233 13.23 -15.38 5.68
N CYS A 234 12.38 -16.04 4.92
CA CYS A 234 10.94 -16.10 5.20
C CYS A 234 10.61 -16.81 6.52
N ALA A 235 11.33 -17.87 6.86
CA ALA A 235 11.17 -18.57 8.15
C ALA A 235 11.53 -17.65 9.32
N GLU A 236 12.61 -16.87 9.21
CA GLU A 236 12.99 -15.88 10.21
C GLU A 236 11.96 -14.76 10.36
N LEU A 237 11.41 -14.23 9.24
CA LEU A 237 10.34 -13.24 9.28
C LEU A 237 9.10 -13.76 10.03
N ARG A 238 8.66 -15.00 9.76
CA ARG A 238 7.51 -15.60 10.46
C ARG A 238 7.79 -15.87 11.93
N GLU A 239 9.00 -16.29 12.26
CA GLU A 239 9.39 -16.48 13.64
C GLU A 239 9.37 -15.16 14.40
N LEU A 240 9.91 -14.10 13.80
CA LEU A 240 9.91 -12.78 14.41
C LEU A 240 8.50 -12.18 14.50
N ASP A 241 7.60 -12.43 13.53
CA ASP A 241 6.19 -12.01 13.61
C ASP A 241 5.42 -12.71 14.75
N ARG A 242 5.79 -13.96 15.07
CA ARG A 242 5.17 -14.72 16.16
C ARG A 242 5.75 -14.38 17.53
N ASN A 243 7.05 -14.07 17.58
CA ASN A 243 7.76 -13.76 18.81
C ASN A 243 8.71 -12.57 18.59
N HIS A 244 8.22 -11.37 18.95
CA HIS A 244 8.94 -10.12 18.80
C HIS A 244 10.18 -10.02 19.73
N GLU A 245 10.34 -10.92 20.70
CA GLU A 245 11.47 -10.96 21.63
C GLU A 245 12.71 -11.69 21.07
N ARG A 246 12.62 -12.24 19.86
CA ARG A 246 13.74 -12.91 19.16
C ARG A 246 14.78 -11.90 18.66
N LEU A 247 15.52 -11.31 19.59
CA LEU A 247 16.57 -10.31 19.31
C LEU A 247 17.66 -10.84 18.37
N ASP A 248 17.95 -12.14 18.40
CA ASP A 248 18.92 -12.78 17.51
C ASP A 248 18.49 -12.76 16.02
N ILE A 249 17.18 -12.75 15.76
CA ILE A 249 16.60 -12.60 14.42
C ILE A 249 16.45 -11.11 14.10
N ALA A 250 15.89 -10.33 15.02
CA ALA A 250 15.70 -8.90 14.83
C ALA A 250 17.00 -8.18 14.48
N TRP A 251 18.10 -8.47 15.17
CA TRP A 251 19.42 -7.88 14.90
C TRP A 251 20.01 -8.33 13.56
N ARG A 252 19.90 -9.63 13.25
CA ARG A 252 20.40 -10.19 11.98
C ARG A 252 19.68 -9.60 10.78
N LEU A 253 18.37 -9.45 10.91
CA LEU A 253 17.52 -8.86 9.88
C LEU A 253 17.45 -7.33 9.99
N GLY A 254 18.10 -6.69 10.97
CA GLY A 254 17.99 -5.24 11.20
C GLY A 254 16.55 -4.75 11.41
N ILE A 255 15.63 -5.58 11.90
CA ILE A 255 14.22 -5.23 12.10
C ILE A 255 14.06 -4.57 13.48
N GLN A 256 13.35 -3.45 13.52
CA GLN A 256 13.14 -2.63 14.72
C GLN A 256 11.64 -2.46 15.04
N SER A 257 11.34 -1.71 16.10
CA SER A 257 9.97 -1.45 16.58
C SER A 257 9.02 -0.89 15.51
N GLU A 258 9.55 -0.16 14.54
CA GLU A 258 8.83 0.45 13.42
C GLU A 258 8.08 -0.59 12.57
N LEU A 259 8.57 -1.83 12.58
CA LEU A 259 8.02 -2.97 11.85
C LEU A 259 7.25 -3.94 12.76
N LEU A 260 7.67 -4.05 14.03
CA LEU A 260 7.13 -5.00 15.00
C LEU A 260 5.94 -4.45 15.78
N ASP A 261 5.92 -3.16 16.11
CA ASP A 261 4.80 -2.50 16.77
C ASP A 261 3.76 -2.08 15.73
N PRO A 262 2.55 -2.66 15.71
CA PRO A 262 1.49 -2.25 14.79
C PRO A 262 1.11 -0.77 14.91
N GLN A 263 1.24 -0.15 16.09
CA GLN A 263 0.95 1.28 16.26
C GLN A 263 1.91 2.14 15.43
N MET A 264 3.19 1.77 15.39
CA MET A 264 4.22 2.45 14.60
C MET A 264 4.16 2.04 13.12
N ARG A 265 3.99 0.75 12.84
CA ARG A 265 3.95 0.24 11.46
C ARG A 265 2.79 0.84 10.67
N LEU A 266 1.62 0.95 11.29
CA LEU A 266 0.38 1.42 10.66
C LEU A 266 0.20 2.95 10.72
N THR A 267 1.25 3.72 11.02
CA THR A 267 1.20 5.18 11.23
C THR A 267 0.43 5.91 10.12
N GLU A 268 0.73 5.65 8.86
CA GLU A 268 0.13 6.35 7.72
C GLU A 268 -1.38 6.06 7.60
N LEU A 269 -1.79 4.81 7.80
CA LEU A 269 -3.20 4.41 7.74
C LEU A 269 -3.99 5.01 8.91
N ARG A 270 -3.40 5.03 10.10
CA ARG A 270 -3.99 5.68 11.29
C ARG A 270 -4.15 7.17 11.05
N ASN A 271 -3.14 7.84 10.52
CA ASN A 271 -3.18 9.26 10.20
C ASN A 271 -4.21 9.55 9.12
N TRP A 272 -4.28 8.74 8.06
CA TRP A 272 -5.30 8.88 7.02
C TRP A 272 -6.73 8.74 7.58
N ILE A 273 -7.00 7.72 8.40
CA ILE A 273 -8.31 7.53 9.03
C ILE A 273 -8.67 8.75 9.92
N SER A 274 -7.72 9.18 10.75
CA SER A 274 -7.96 10.20 11.76
C SER A 274 -8.08 11.60 11.17
N LEU A 275 -7.31 11.91 10.12
CA LEU A 275 -7.12 13.26 9.60
C LEU A 275 -7.80 13.49 8.25
N LYS A 276 -8.20 12.44 7.53
CA LYS A 276 -8.95 12.54 6.26
C LYS A 276 -10.33 11.91 6.37
N VAL A 277 -10.43 10.64 6.74
CA VAL A 277 -11.70 9.88 6.71
C VAL A 277 -12.72 10.43 7.73
N ARG A 278 -12.36 10.49 9.02
CA ARG A 278 -13.29 10.97 10.06
C ARG A 278 -13.72 12.43 9.86
N PRO A 279 -12.82 13.37 9.53
CA PRO A 279 -13.22 14.74 9.21
C PRO A 279 -14.13 14.83 7.98
N GLU A 280 -13.86 14.07 6.92
CA GLU A 280 -14.67 14.07 5.71
C GLU A 280 -16.08 13.55 5.97
N LYS A 281 -16.23 12.49 6.77
CA LYS A 281 -17.52 12.00 7.25
C LYS A 281 -18.32 13.08 7.97
N SER A 282 -17.66 13.82 8.88
CA SER A 282 -18.30 14.91 9.62
C SER A 282 -18.73 16.03 8.69
N ARG A 283 -17.87 16.43 7.73
CA ARG A 283 -18.17 17.44 6.71
C ARG A 283 -19.38 17.07 5.85
N ARG A 284 -19.60 15.79 5.59
CA ARG A 284 -20.75 15.25 4.84
C ARG A 284 -22.01 15.06 5.70
N GLY A 285 -21.99 15.45 6.97
CA GLY A 285 -23.15 15.37 7.87
C GLY A 285 -23.51 13.94 8.30
N ARG A 286 -22.55 13.02 8.27
CA ARG A 286 -22.74 11.59 8.60
C ARG A 286 -22.14 11.17 9.95
N ALA A 287 -21.69 12.12 10.77
CA ALA A 287 -21.07 11.86 12.07
C ALA A 287 -22.03 11.14 13.04
#